data_AF-A0A352Q4A9-F1
#
_entry.id   AF-A0A352Q4A9-F1
#
_cell.length_a   1.000
_cell.length_b   1.000
_cell.length_c   1.000
_cell.angle_alpha   90.00
_cell.angle_beta   90.00
_cell.angle_gamma   90.00
#
_symmetry.space_group_name_H-M   'P 1'
#
loop_
_entity.id
_entity.type
_entity.pdbx_description
1 polymer ?
#
loop_
_entity_poly.entity_id
_entity_poly.type
_entity_poly.pdbx_seq_one_letter_code
_entity_poly.pdbx_strand_id
1 'polypeptide(L)'
;MPALAAVAGKKILIFRGRGGLEDLGKQLLQRGALVEYCELYERQTEVAHRAQLLQILQEHATPTDTILVIHSGSVLDAVKELAGRAFDQMQTIPVVVPSDRLRRYAEDNGLKRVHVAASAMPADIENAIVGWYTAGNTG
;
A
#
# COMPACT_ATOMS: atom_id res chain seq x y z
N MET A 1 -3.17 2.03 20.89
CA MET A 1 -4.59 2.44 20.87
C MET A 1 -5.16 2.45 22.28
N PRO A 2 -5.19 3.62 22.98
CA PRO A 2 -5.66 3.71 24.36
C PRO A 2 -7.16 3.40 24.52
N ALA A 3 -7.99 3.80 23.56
CA ALA A 3 -9.45 3.64 23.61
C ALA A 3 -9.93 2.17 23.63
N LEU A 4 -9.07 1.21 23.25
CA LEU A 4 -9.38 -0.22 23.18
C LEU A 4 -8.52 -1.04 24.18
N ALA A 5 -8.10 -0.42 25.28
CA ALA A 5 -7.29 -1.08 26.31
C ALA A 5 -8.14 -1.99 27.23
N ALA A 6 -9.34 -1.56 27.61
CA ALA A 6 -10.20 -2.28 28.56
C ALA A 6 -11.36 -3.01 27.83
N VAL A 7 -11.03 -4.16 27.25
CA VAL A 7 -11.94 -4.96 26.41
C VAL A 7 -12.18 -6.40 26.90
N ALA A 8 -11.54 -6.80 28.00
CA ALA A 8 -11.69 -8.13 28.57
C ALA A 8 -13.17 -8.48 28.82
N GLY A 9 -13.60 -9.66 28.38
CA GLY A 9 -14.97 -10.17 28.50
C GLY A 9 -16.00 -9.50 27.57
N LYS A 10 -15.63 -8.46 26.81
CA LYS A 10 -16.55 -7.80 25.88
C LYS A 10 -16.69 -8.60 24.59
N LYS A 11 -17.90 -8.65 24.05
CA LYS A 11 -18.17 -9.12 22.69
C LYS A 11 -17.99 -7.96 21.72
N ILE A 12 -17.09 -8.13 20.75
CA ILE A 12 -16.76 -7.11 19.74
C ILE A 12 -17.00 -7.72 18.37
N LEU A 13 -17.88 -7.10 17.60
CA LEU A 13 -18.06 -7.40 16.18
C LEU A 13 -17.26 -6.40 15.35
N ILE A 14 -16.39 -6.90 14.46
CA ILE A 14 -15.60 -6.07 13.56
C ILE A 14 -16.18 -6.20 12.15
N PHE A 15 -16.79 -5.12 11.68
CA PHE A 15 -17.19 -4.97 10.28
C PHE A 15 -15.97 -4.66 9.43
N ARG A 16 -15.63 -5.52 8.46
CA ARG A 16 -14.44 -5.38 7.64
C ARG A 16 -14.64 -5.87 6.22
N GLY A 17 -13.67 -5.60 5.35
CA GLY A 17 -13.52 -6.35 4.11
C GLY A 17 -12.97 -7.75 4.40
N ARG A 18 -13.14 -8.67 3.45
CA ARG A 18 -12.48 -9.97 3.43
C ARG A 18 -10.97 -9.74 3.42
N GLY A 19 -10.33 -10.11 4.53
CA GLY A 19 -8.94 -9.74 4.81
C GLY A 19 -8.76 -8.28 5.29
N GLY A 20 -7.84 -8.07 6.23
CA GLY A 20 -7.51 -6.81 6.87
C GLY A 20 -7.94 -6.73 8.35
N LEU A 21 -7.25 -5.92 9.16
CA LEU A 21 -7.48 -5.78 10.60
C LEU A 21 -7.23 -7.06 11.43
N GLU A 22 -6.51 -8.05 10.89
CA GLU A 22 -6.11 -9.25 11.62
C GLU A 22 -5.34 -8.90 12.90
N ASP A 23 -4.41 -7.93 12.80
CA ASP A 23 -3.62 -7.48 13.94
C ASP A 23 -4.48 -6.83 15.01
N LEU A 24 -5.51 -6.08 14.63
CA LEU A 24 -6.43 -5.47 15.57
C LEU A 24 -7.23 -6.56 16.30
N GLY A 25 -7.82 -7.51 15.56
CA GLY A 25 -8.59 -8.59 16.18
C GLY A 25 -7.71 -9.50 17.05
N LYS A 26 -6.49 -9.83 16.62
CA LYS A 26 -5.50 -10.57 17.44
C LYS A 26 -5.19 -9.83 18.73
N GLN A 27 -4.94 -8.51 18.67
CA GLN A 27 -4.68 -7.71 19.86
C GLN A 27 -5.89 -7.65 20.80
N LEU A 28 -7.12 -7.57 20.27
CA LEU A 28 -8.34 -7.55 21.07
C LEU A 28 -8.59 -8.91 21.76
N LEU A 29 -8.38 -10.01 21.05
CA LEU A 29 -8.42 -11.37 21.61
C LEU A 29 -7.36 -11.55 22.71
N GLN A 30 -6.13 -11.10 22.47
CA GLN A 30 -5.04 -11.13 23.46
C GLN A 30 -5.37 -10.31 24.73
N ARG A 31 -6.19 -9.26 24.60
CA ARG A 31 -6.71 -8.47 25.72
C ARG A 31 -7.96 -9.08 26.37
N GLY A 32 -8.34 -10.30 26.01
CA GLY A 32 -9.44 -11.06 26.61
C GLY A 32 -10.82 -10.71 26.06
N ALA A 33 -10.93 -10.01 24.94
CA ALA A 33 -12.22 -9.81 24.27
C ALA A 33 -12.65 -11.08 23.53
N LEU A 34 -13.96 -11.20 23.28
CA LEU A 34 -14.54 -12.14 22.33
C LEU A 34 -14.73 -11.38 21.01
N VAL A 35 -14.04 -11.79 19.96
CA VAL A 35 -14.03 -11.07 18.67
C VAL A 35 -14.68 -11.92 17.59
N GLU A 36 -15.67 -11.36 16.92
CA GLU A 36 -16.28 -11.90 15.71
C GLU A 36 -16.02 -10.95 14.52
N TYR A 37 -15.89 -11.51 13.32
CA TYR A 37 -15.75 -10.75 12.09
C TYR A 37 -17.04 -10.80 11.27
N CYS A 38 -17.47 -9.65 10.76
CA CYS A 38 -18.50 -9.54 9.74
C CYS A 38 -17.84 -8.99 8.47
N GLU A 39 -17.65 -9.87 7.48
CA GLU A 39 -17.06 -9.50 6.20
C GLU A 39 -18.14 -8.95 5.27
N LEU A 40 -18.00 -7.68 4.87
CA LEU A 40 -19.01 -6.93 4.13
C LEU A 40 -18.68 -6.74 2.65
N TYR A 41 -17.40 -6.82 2.29
CA TYR A 41 -16.92 -6.62 0.93
C TYR A 41 -15.63 -7.42 0.72
N GLU A 42 -15.23 -7.63 -0.53
CA GLU A 42 -13.94 -8.20 -0.90
C GLU A 42 -13.25 -7.25 -1.87
N ARG A 43 -11.92 -7.12 -1.76
CA ARG A 43 -11.12 -6.41 -2.76
C ARG A 43 -10.73 -7.41 -3.84
N GLN A 44 -11.01 -7.09 -5.10
CA GLN A 44 -10.59 -7.90 -6.23
C GLN A 44 -9.76 -7.06 -7.20
N THR A 45 -8.74 -7.68 -7.76
CA THR A 45 -7.92 -7.10 -8.81
C THR A 45 -8.73 -7.12 -10.12
N GLU A 46 -8.96 -5.95 -10.71
CA GLU A 46 -9.67 -5.86 -11.99
C GLU A 46 -8.71 -6.09 -13.17
N VAL A 47 -8.82 -7.27 -13.79
CA VAL A 47 -7.97 -7.69 -14.94
C VAL A 47 -8.08 -6.74 -16.13
N ALA A 48 -9.19 -6.02 -16.27
CA ALA A 48 -9.40 -5.03 -17.32
C ALA A 48 -8.32 -3.93 -17.33
N HIS A 49 -7.73 -3.58 -16.17
CA HIS A 49 -6.67 -2.57 -16.08
C HIS A 49 -5.30 -3.07 -16.54
N ARG A 50 -5.14 -4.38 -16.82
CA ARG A 50 -3.85 -4.95 -17.21
C ARG A 50 -3.27 -4.30 -18.46
N ALA A 51 -4.08 -4.15 -19.51
CA ALA A 51 -3.62 -3.61 -20.78
C ALA A 51 -3.13 -2.15 -20.62
N GLN A 52 -3.91 -1.33 -19.90
CA GLN A 52 -3.57 0.05 -19.61
C GLN A 52 -2.31 0.17 -18.75
N LEU A 53 -2.17 -0.67 -17.71
CA LEU A 53 -0.97 -0.68 -16.87
C LEU A 53 0.28 -1.03 -17.68
N LEU A 54 0.23 -2.07 -18.51
CA LEU A 54 1.38 -2.47 -19.34
C LEU A 54 1.75 -1.38 -20.36
N GLN A 55 0.75 -0.71 -20.94
CA GLN A 55 0.97 0.43 -21.82
C GLN A 55 1.69 1.57 -21.09
N ILE A 56 1.21 1.96 -19.91
CA ILE A 56 1.84 3.01 -19.08
C ILE A 56 3.29 2.62 -18.75
N LEU A 57 3.54 1.38 -18.31
CA LEU A 57 4.90 0.93 -17.98
C LEU A 57 5.83 0.93 -19.20
N GLN A 58 5.31 0.61 -20.38
CA GLN A 58 6.08 0.63 -21.62
C GLN A 58 6.38 2.05 -22.11
N GLU A 59 5.40 2.96 -22.06
CA GLU A 59 5.53 4.35 -22.50
C GLU A 59 6.40 5.17 -21.54
N HIS A 60 6.32 4.87 -20.26
CA HIS A 60 7.00 5.60 -19.17
C HIS A 60 8.19 4.83 -18.59
N ALA A 61 8.80 3.95 -19.38
CA ALA A 61 10.01 3.22 -19.00
C ALA A 61 11.24 4.12 -18.76
N THR A 62 11.16 5.42 -19.12
CA THR A 62 12.21 6.40 -18.85
C THR A 62 11.98 7.08 -17.49
N PRO A 63 12.94 7.01 -16.54
CA PRO A 63 12.73 7.39 -15.13
C PRO A 63 12.45 8.87 -14.82
N THR A 64 12.46 9.74 -15.82
CA THR A 64 12.50 11.20 -15.59
C THR A 64 11.13 11.83 -15.39
N ASP A 65 10.06 11.25 -15.94
CA ASP A 65 8.75 11.94 -16.00
C ASP A 65 7.61 11.18 -15.30
N THR A 66 7.90 10.11 -14.56
CA THR A 66 6.85 9.27 -13.97
C THR A 66 7.18 8.87 -12.55
N ILE A 67 6.18 9.00 -11.68
CA ILE A 67 6.22 8.60 -10.28
C ILE A 67 4.99 7.73 -10.03
N LEU A 68 5.18 6.62 -9.34
CA LEU A 68 4.11 5.74 -8.93
C LEU A 68 3.74 6.03 -7.48
N VAL A 69 2.45 6.16 -7.19
CA VAL A 69 1.95 6.31 -5.82
C VAL A 69 1.27 5.01 -5.41
N ILE A 70 1.74 4.38 -4.34
CA ILE A 70 1.19 3.14 -3.82
C ILE A 70 0.70 3.37 -2.40
N HIS A 71 -0.62 3.34 -2.20
CA HIS A 71 -1.25 3.66 -0.92
C HIS A 71 -1.36 2.49 0.06
N SER A 72 -1.26 1.25 -0.43
CA SER A 72 -1.37 0.06 0.42
C SER A 72 -0.61 -1.14 -0.14
N GLY A 73 -0.35 -2.13 0.71
CA GLY A 73 0.21 -3.42 0.28
C GLY A 73 -0.69 -4.12 -0.75
N SER A 74 -2.01 -4.09 -0.56
CA SER A 74 -2.95 -4.70 -1.50
C SER A 74 -2.92 -4.06 -2.90
N VAL A 75 -2.63 -2.75 -3.00
CA VAL A 75 -2.43 -2.10 -4.30
C VAL A 75 -1.12 -2.57 -4.94
N LEU A 76 -0.04 -2.69 -4.16
CA LEU A 76 1.22 -3.26 -4.67
C LEU A 76 1.03 -4.69 -5.20
N ASP A 77 0.32 -5.52 -4.44
CA ASP A 77 0.04 -6.91 -4.80
C ASP A 77 -0.75 -6.99 -6.11
N ALA A 78 -1.80 -6.17 -6.25
CA ALA A 78 -2.60 -6.08 -7.47
C ALA A 78 -1.77 -5.59 -8.67
N VAL A 79 -0.92 -4.59 -8.50
CA VAL A 79 -0.04 -4.09 -9.58
C VAL A 79 0.96 -5.17 -10.00
N LYS A 80 1.56 -5.88 -9.04
CA LYS A 80 2.48 -6.99 -9.31
C LYS A 80 1.79 -8.14 -10.04
N GLU A 81 0.58 -8.50 -9.64
CA GLU A 81 -0.26 -9.50 -10.30
C GLU A 81 -0.55 -9.11 -11.76
N LEU A 82 -1.00 -7.87 -12.00
CA LEU A 82 -1.37 -7.39 -13.33
C LEU A 82 -0.15 -7.23 -14.25
N ALA A 83 0.93 -6.63 -13.75
CA ALA A 83 2.15 -6.39 -14.52
C ALA A 83 2.92 -7.68 -14.85
N GLY A 84 2.88 -8.67 -13.95
CA GLY A 84 3.63 -9.92 -14.11
C GLY A 84 5.11 -9.64 -14.36
N ARG A 85 5.67 -10.14 -15.46
CA ARG A 85 7.08 -9.93 -15.83
C ARG A 85 7.44 -8.46 -16.10
N ALA A 86 6.46 -7.62 -16.46
CA ALA A 86 6.72 -6.19 -16.67
C ALA A 86 6.96 -5.43 -15.36
N PHE A 87 6.68 -6.03 -14.20
CA PHE A 87 6.91 -5.41 -12.89
C PHE A 87 8.37 -5.00 -12.69
N ASP A 88 9.34 -5.70 -13.29
CA ASP A 88 10.76 -5.36 -13.22
C ASP A 88 11.09 -3.99 -13.83
N GLN A 89 10.26 -3.48 -14.74
CA GLN A 89 10.41 -2.12 -15.28
C GLN A 89 10.15 -1.05 -14.22
N MET A 90 9.38 -1.36 -13.17
CA MET A 90 9.10 -0.43 -12.08
C MET A 90 10.29 -0.24 -11.14
N GLN A 91 11.32 -1.08 -11.20
CA GLN A 91 12.49 -0.96 -10.31
C GLN A 91 13.25 0.38 -10.50
N THR A 92 13.16 0.97 -11.69
CA THR A 92 13.78 2.26 -12.02
C THR A 92 12.85 3.45 -11.81
N ILE A 93 11.55 3.20 -11.60
CA ILE A 93 10.54 4.23 -11.42
C ILE A 93 10.47 4.60 -9.93
N PRO A 94 10.54 5.89 -9.58
CA PRO A 94 10.30 6.36 -8.21
C PRO A 94 8.90 5.97 -7.73
N VAL A 95 8.82 5.48 -6.50
CA VAL A 95 7.57 5.07 -5.85
C VAL A 95 7.38 5.85 -4.57
N VAL A 96 6.24 6.51 -4.41
CA VAL A 96 5.85 7.19 -3.16
C VAL A 96 4.88 6.31 -2.38
N VAL A 97 5.16 6.11 -1.10
CA VAL A 97 4.35 5.31 -0.16
C VAL A 97 4.04 6.11 1.11
N PRO A 98 2.92 5.86 1.82
CA PRO A 98 2.52 6.65 2.98
C PRO A 98 3.12 6.19 4.31
N SER A 99 4.01 5.18 4.30
CA SER A 99 4.61 4.67 5.55
C SER A 99 5.89 3.86 5.31
N ASP A 100 6.78 3.85 6.30
CA ASP A 100 7.97 2.97 6.32
C ASP A 100 7.62 1.49 6.25
N ARG A 101 6.49 1.09 6.83
CA ARG A 101 6.03 -0.30 6.75
C ARG A 101 5.80 -0.70 5.29
N LEU A 102 5.14 0.16 4.51
CA LEU A 102 4.91 -0.11 3.09
C LEU A 102 6.19 0.06 2.27
N ARG A 103 7.09 0.96 2.66
CA ARG A 103 8.42 1.07 2.03
C ARG A 103 9.18 -0.26 2.09
N ARG A 104 9.31 -0.83 3.29
CA ARG A 104 9.97 -2.14 3.47
C ARG A 104 9.30 -3.22 2.63
N TYR A 105 7.97 -3.27 2.66
CA TYR A 105 7.21 -4.22 1.84
C TYR A 105 7.45 -4.05 0.34
N ALA A 106 7.55 -2.80 -0.15
CA ALA A 106 7.88 -2.49 -1.54
C ALA A 106 9.31 -2.89 -1.92
N GLU A 107 10.28 -2.57 -1.06
CA GLU A 107 11.69 -2.96 -1.19
C GLU A 107 11.86 -4.49 -1.22
N ASP A 108 11.21 -5.20 -0.30
CA ASP A 108 11.20 -6.68 -0.24
C ASP A 108 10.57 -7.32 -1.49
N ASN A 109 9.72 -6.57 -2.19
CA ASN A 109 9.11 -7.00 -3.46
C ASN A 109 9.88 -6.52 -4.70
N GLY A 110 11.06 -5.91 -4.54
CA GLY A 110 11.99 -5.59 -5.62
C GLY A 110 12.00 -4.12 -6.07
N LEU A 111 11.15 -3.25 -5.51
CA LEU A 111 11.15 -1.82 -5.85
C LEU A 111 12.34 -1.12 -5.17
N LYS A 112 13.16 -0.38 -5.93
CA LYS A 112 14.45 0.14 -5.45
C LYS A 112 14.42 1.63 -5.07
N ARG A 113 13.51 2.41 -5.64
CA ARG A 113 13.44 3.87 -5.49
C ARG A 113 12.20 4.28 -4.71
N VAL A 114 12.16 3.97 -3.42
CA VAL A 114 10.94 4.15 -2.60
C VAL A 114 11.08 5.34 -1.65
N HIS A 115 10.16 6.30 -1.77
CA HIS A 115 10.07 7.51 -0.97
C HIS A 115 8.88 7.46 -0.02
N VAL A 116 9.09 7.86 1.23
CA VAL A 116 8.05 7.85 2.26
C VAL A 116 7.47 9.25 2.40
N ALA A 117 6.16 9.38 2.19
CA ALA A 117 5.41 10.57 2.56
C ALA A 117 5.18 10.61 4.08
N ALA A 118 5.00 11.82 4.64
CA ALA A 118 4.78 11.99 6.07
C ALA A 118 3.51 11.27 6.57
N SER A 119 2.49 11.16 5.71
CA SER A 119 1.28 10.39 5.99
C SER A 119 0.57 9.97 4.69
N ALA A 120 -0.58 9.32 4.82
CA ALA A 120 -1.47 9.01 3.70
C ALA A 120 -2.35 10.21 3.25
N MET A 121 -2.23 11.37 3.88
CA MET A 121 -3.00 12.56 3.50
C MET A 121 -2.56 13.06 2.12
N PRO A 122 -3.48 13.57 1.28
CA PRO A 122 -3.16 14.04 -0.06
C PRO A 122 -2.01 15.06 -0.10
N ALA A 123 -2.04 16.06 0.78
CA ALA A 123 -1.01 17.09 0.84
C ALA A 123 0.39 16.54 1.17
N ASP A 124 0.48 15.51 2.02
CA ASP A 124 1.78 14.91 2.37
C ASP A 124 2.34 14.07 1.22
N ILE A 125 1.47 13.40 0.46
CA ILE A 125 1.84 12.65 -0.74
C ILE A 125 2.31 13.63 -1.82
N GLU A 126 1.57 14.72 -2.05
CA GLU A 126 1.95 15.80 -2.98
C GLU A 126 3.29 16.42 -2.61
N ASN A 127 3.50 16.72 -1.32
CA ASN A 127 4.78 17.24 -0.83
C ASN A 127 5.93 16.26 -1.08
N ALA A 128 5.71 14.96 -0.90
CA ALA A 128 6.72 13.94 -1.19
C ALA A 128 7.04 13.86 -2.69
N ILE A 129 6.03 13.99 -3.55
CA ILE A 129 6.18 14.05 -5.02
C ILE A 129 7.00 15.28 -5.42
N VAL A 130 6.63 16.47 -4.92
CA VAL A 130 7.34 17.73 -5.19
C VAL A 130 8.77 17.67 -4.65
N GLY A 131 8.96 17.13 -3.45
CA GLY A 131 10.26 16.94 -2.84
C GLY A 131 11.17 16.06 -3.68
N TRP A 132 10.65 14.94 -4.20
CA TRP A 132 11.40 14.08 -5.13
C TRP A 132 11.78 14.84 -6.42
N TYR A 133 10.83 15.56 -7.02
CA TYR A 133 11.04 16.27 -8.29
C TYR A 133 12.07 17.41 -8.15
N THR A 134 12.03 18.14 -7.04
CA THR A 134 12.88 19.32 -6.78
C THR A 134 14.25 18.99 -6.20
N ALA A 135 14.43 17.82 -5.57
CA ALA A 135 15.71 17.37 -5.03
C ALA A 135 16.77 16.99 -6.10
N GLY A 136 16.45 17.14 -7.39
CA GLY A 136 17.42 16.98 -8.46
C GLY A 136 17.87 15.53 -8.69
N ASN A 137 16.92 14.60 -8.81
CA ASN A 137 17.09 13.24 -9.38
C ASN A 137 18.41 12.50 -9.08
N THR A 138 18.96 12.63 -7.86
CA THR A 138 20.14 11.87 -7.42
C THR A 138 19.72 10.51 -6.89
N GLY A 139 19.94 9.47 -7.70
CA GLY A 139 19.85 8.06 -7.32
C GLY A 139 18.92 7.28 -8.21
#